data_AF-A0A537RD33-F1
#
_entry.id   AF-A0A537RD33-F1
#
_cell.length_a   1.000
_cell.length_b   1.000
_cell.length_c   1.000
_cell.angle_alpha   90.00
_cell.angle_beta   90.00
_cell.angle_gamma   90.00
#
_symmetry.space_group_name_H-M   'P 1'
#
loop_
_entity.id
_entity.type
_entity.pdbx_description
1 polymer ?
#
loop_
_entity_poly.entity_id
_entity_poly.type
_entity_poly.pdbx_seq_one_letter_code
_entity_poly.pdbx_strand_id
1 'polypeptide(L)'
;MNDKTTPLYVVCSPCRGVGKTLVSRLLTEFYVLDRRPVAAYDLADEGPQLVDYLPQFTTISDIGDIFGQMAFFERLIADNDRTATVIDLSHRTFKSFFTVVEEIGFFEEARRRAIEPLILFIIDPDPKSPEAYASLHRLMEASLLPVWNRTDPSAISDYDAPPDASATPTSLEIPLLGFSLRALIDRQAFSFCEFARAKPADLPDSLDDELRDWVENIFFQFRKLELMLGCVDASTPVLPPALRRPRTTRRLSPPVPAVRGEPQRDARPGGQTHQSVPDRRTLRGPQVRPQEGAT
;
A
#
# COMPACT_ATOMS: atom_id res chain seq x y z
N MET A 1 -18.32 7.67 -26.11
CA MET A 1 -17.55 8.33 -25.04
C MET A 1 -17.63 7.37 -23.87
N ASN A 2 -16.51 6.82 -23.39
CA ASN A 2 -16.56 6.06 -22.13
C ASN A 2 -16.82 7.10 -21.04
N ASP A 3 -18.04 7.10 -20.49
CA ASP A 3 -18.34 7.97 -19.36
C ASP A 3 -17.48 7.50 -18.18
N LYS A 4 -16.63 8.40 -17.68
CA LYS A 4 -15.77 8.13 -16.53
C LYS A 4 -16.63 7.81 -15.31
N THR A 5 -16.32 6.69 -14.67
CA THR A 5 -16.95 6.29 -13.41
C THR A 5 -16.34 7.06 -12.25
N THR A 6 -17.10 7.19 -11.18
CA THR A 6 -16.63 7.75 -9.90
C THR A 6 -16.41 6.60 -8.93
N PRO A 7 -15.25 6.48 -8.28
CA PRO A 7 -15.00 5.33 -7.43
C PRO A 7 -15.63 5.49 -6.04
N LEU A 8 -16.20 4.40 -5.53
CA LEU A 8 -16.63 4.25 -4.15
C LEU A 8 -15.83 3.12 -3.51
N TYR A 9 -14.94 3.47 -2.59
CA TYR A 9 -14.10 2.50 -1.89
C TYR A 9 -14.71 2.13 -0.55
N VAL A 10 -14.89 0.83 -0.31
CA VAL A 10 -15.27 0.29 1.00
C VAL A 10 -14.03 -0.36 1.61
N VAL A 11 -13.40 0.31 2.58
CA VAL A 11 -12.23 -0.22 3.28
C VAL A 11 -12.70 -0.99 4.49
N CYS A 12 -12.51 -2.32 4.51
CA CYS A 12 -13.15 -3.16 5.50
C CYS A 12 -12.30 -4.36 5.94
N SER A 13 -12.64 -4.90 7.11
CA SER A 13 -12.20 -6.18 7.63
C SER A 13 -13.05 -6.50 8.86
N PRO A 14 -13.40 -7.78 9.12
CA PRO A 14 -14.04 -8.18 10.37
C PRO A 14 -13.08 -8.08 11.58
N CYS A 15 -11.81 -7.77 11.35
CA CYS A 15 -10.77 -7.65 12.36
C CYS A 15 -10.55 -6.20 12.82
N ARG A 16 -10.21 -6.07 14.11
CA ARG A 16 -9.83 -4.80 14.73
C ARG A 16 -8.33 -4.56 14.54
N GLY A 17 -7.91 -3.30 14.44
CA GLY A 17 -6.48 -2.94 14.46
C GLY A 17 -5.68 -3.27 13.19
N VAL A 18 -6.32 -3.77 12.14
CA VAL A 18 -5.64 -4.21 10.90
C VAL A 18 -5.22 -3.09 9.95
N GLY A 19 -5.45 -1.83 10.31
CA GLY A 19 -5.06 -0.66 9.50
C GLY A 19 -6.09 -0.17 8.47
N LYS A 20 -7.39 -0.43 8.69
CA LYS A 20 -8.49 0.12 7.87
C LYS A 20 -8.40 1.64 7.73
N THR A 21 -8.33 2.33 8.85
CA THR A 21 -8.17 3.79 8.91
C THR A 21 -6.90 4.30 8.24
N LEU A 22 -5.79 3.56 8.29
CA LEU A 22 -4.56 3.95 7.58
C LEU A 22 -4.78 3.91 6.06
N VAL A 23 -5.38 2.84 5.54
CA VAL A 23 -5.69 2.71 4.10
C VAL A 23 -6.69 3.79 3.67
N SER A 24 -7.76 3.99 4.42
CA SER A 24 -8.77 5.03 4.17
C SER A 24 -8.15 6.43 4.14
N ARG A 25 -7.23 6.71 5.08
CA ARG A 25 -6.49 7.97 5.12
C ARG A 25 -5.56 8.15 3.93
N LEU A 26 -4.74 7.15 3.60
CA LEU A 26 -3.83 7.20 2.45
C LEU A 26 -4.59 7.45 1.15
N LEU A 27 -5.73 6.77 0.97
CA LEU A 27 -6.56 6.91 -0.21
C LEU A 27 -7.20 8.30 -0.29
N THR A 28 -7.71 8.81 0.82
CA THR A 28 -8.27 10.17 0.89
C THR A 28 -7.20 11.23 0.57
N GLU A 29 -6.05 11.15 1.22
CA GLU A 29 -4.94 12.10 0.98
C GLU A 29 -4.35 11.98 -0.43
N PHE A 30 -4.44 10.81 -1.09
CA PHE A 30 -4.10 10.66 -2.51
C PHE A 30 -4.97 11.54 -3.42
N TYR A 31 -6.29 11.55 -3.21
CA TYR A 31 -7.19 12.43 -3.97
C TYR A 31 -6.95 13.91 -3.65
N VAL A 32 -6.75 14.25 -2.38
CA VAL A 32 -6.43 15.63 -1.96
C VAL A 32 -5.14 16.12 -2.61
N LEU A 33 -4.08 15.30 -2.62
CA LEU A 33 -2.81 15.64 -3.25
C LEU A 33 -2.92 15.82 -4.77
N ASP A 34 -3.78 15.04 -5.41
CA ASP A 34 -4.07 15.17 -6.85
C ASP A 34 -5.09 16.28 -7.16
N ARG A 35 -5.54 17.04 -6.14
CA ARG A 35 -6.51 18.14 -6.22
C ARG A 35 -7.85 17.70 -6.83
N ARG A 36 -8.31 16.52 -6.44
CA ARG A 36 -9.59 15.95 -6.88
C ARG A 36 -10.57 15.86 -5.71
N PRO A 37 -11.88 16.00 -5.98
CA PRO A 37 -12.89 15.93 -4.93
C PRO A 37 -12.92 14.53 -4.31
N VAL A 38 -12.95 14.50 -2.97
CA VAL A 38 -13.08 13.28 -2.19
C VAL A 38 -13.92 13.54 -0.94
N ALA A 39 -14.79 12.59 -0.61
CA ALA A 39 -15.54 12.56 0.62
C ALA A 39 -15.29 11.23 1.33
N ALA A 40 -14.91 11.30 2.60
CA ALA A 40 -14.72 10.13 3.44
C ALA A 40 -15.86 10.01 4.45
N TYR A 41 -16.25 8.78 4.74
CA TYR A 41 -17.24 8.44 5.75
C TYR A 41 -16.63 7.51 6.77
N ASP A 42 -16.68 7.93 8.02
CA ASP A 42 -16.14 7.18 9.14
C ASP A 42 -17.26 6.48 9.88
N LEU A 43 -17.29 5.15 9.79
CA LEU A 43 -18.22 4.30 10.51
C LEU A 43 -17.52 3.63 11.71
N ALA A 44 -16.30 4.05 12.06
CA ALA A 44 -15.59 3.59 13.25
C ALA A 44 -16.22 4.18 14.52
N ASP A 45 -16.49 3.32 15.50
CA ASP A 45 -16.94 3.71 16.83
C ASP A 45 -15.82 3.61 17.88
N GLU A 46 -14.59 3.37 17.43
CA GLU A 46 -13.41 3.23 18.26
C GLU A 46 -12.17 3.87 17.61
N GLY A 47 -11.33 4.49 18.44
CA GLY A 47 -10.17 5.24 17.98
C GLY A 47 -8.94 4.39 17.60
N PRO A 48 -7.99 4.97 16.85
CA PRO A 48 -8.09 6.31 16.25
C PRO A 48 -9.06 6.31 15.06
N GLN A 49 -9.87 7.36 14.95
CA GLN A 49 -10.90 7.51 13.92
C GLN A 49 -10.32 8.27 12.72
N LEU A 50 -10.86 8.05 11.52
CA LEU A 50 -10.44 8.77 10.32
C LEU A 50 -10.68 10.28 10.46
N VAL A 51 -11.76 10.67 11.15
CA VAL A 51 -12.07 12.08 11.44
C VAL A 51 -10.99 12.76 12.30
N ASP A 52 -10.27 12.00 13.12
CA ASP A 52 -9.16 12.54 13.94
C ASP A 52 -7.97 12.99 13.08
N TYR A 53 -7.81 12.39 11.89
CA TYR A 53 -6.73 12.71 10.95
C TYR A 53 -7.18 13.69 9.87
N LEU A 54 -8.40 13.55 9.35
CA LEU A 54 -8.89 14.27 8.17
C LEU A 54 -10.27 14.92 8.41
N PRO A 55 -10.44 15.77 9.43
CA PRO A 55 -11.76 16.31 9.80
C PRO A 55 -12.42 17.16 8.70
N GLN A 56 -11.63 17.69 7.76
CA GLN A 56 -12.13 18.49 6.63
C GLN A 56 -12.75 17.64 5.50
N PHE A 57 -12.41 16.35 5.43
CA PHE A 57 -12.84 15.46 4.35
C PHE A 57 -13.75 14.34 4.86
N THR A 58 -13.87 14.18 6.18
CA THR A 58 -14.49 13.03 6.81
C THR A 58 -15.79 13.40 7.52
N THR A 59 -16.86 12.67 7.21
CA THR A 59 -18.14 12.73 7.91
C THR A 59 -18.32 11.49 8.78
N ILE A 60 -18.48 11.67 10.09
CA ILE A 60 -18.88 10.57 11.00
C ILE A 60 -20.29 10.11 10.60
N SER A 61 -20.47 8.82 10.40
CA SER A 61 -21.74 8.22 10.00
C SER A 61 -22.09 7.04 10.89
N ASP A 62 -23.37 6.93 11.24
CA ASP A 62 -23.91 5.82 12.02
C ASP A 62 -24.98 5.11 11.21
N ILE A 63 -24.90 3.79 11.17
CA ILE A 63 -25.84 2.89 10.49
C ILE A 63 -26.47 1.89 11.48
N GLY A 64 -26.46 2.21 12.78
CA GLY A 64 -27.01 1.39 13.85
C GLY A 64 -28.53 1.28 13.85
N ASP A 65 -29.23 2.24 13.22
CA ASP A 65 -30.68 2.20 13.01
C ASP A 65 -31.07 2.38 11.54
N ILE A 66 -32.36 2.13 11.25
CA ILE A 66 -32.90 2.17 9.88
C ILE A 66 -32.82 3.59 9.28
N PHE A 67 -32.99 4.63 10.09
CA PHE A 67 -32.94 6.02 9.60
C PHE A 67 -31.50 6.42 9.22
N GLY A 68 -30.53 6.04 10.04
CA GLY A 68 -29.11 6.20 9.77
C GLY A 68 -28.67 5.43 8.53
N GLN A 69 -29.12 4.18 8.38
CA GLN A 69 -28.89 3.38 7.18
C GLN A 69 -29.44 4.05 5.92
N MET A 70 -30.72 4.43 5.90
CA MET A 70 -31.34 5.09 4.75
C MET A 70 -30.61 6.39 4.39
N ALA A 71 -30.39 7.26 5.38
CA ALA A 71 -29.73 8.54 5.17
C ALA A 71 -28.30 8.38 4.64
N PHE A 72 -27.58 7.35 5.12
CA PHE A 72 -26.22 7.06 4.69
C PHE A 72 -26.19 6.55 3.24
N PHE A 73 -26.93 5.49 2.92
CA PHE A 73 -26.90 4.89 1.58
C PHE A 73 -27.49 5.81 0.50
N GLU A 74 -28.54 6.58 0.81
CA GLU A 74 -29.07 7.60 -0.10
C GLU A 74 -28.02 8.67 -0.42
N ARG A 75 -27.26 9.11 0.59
CA ARG A 75 -26.20 10.11 0.41
C ARG A 75 -25.10 9.61 -0.52
N LEU A 76 -24.70 8.34 -0.41
CA LEU A 76 -23.63 7.77 -1.24
C LEU A 76 -23.94 7.77 -2.75
N ILE A 77 -25.22 7.78 -3.12
CA ILE A 77 -25.67 7.77 -4.52
C ILE A 77 -26.28 9.10 -4.98
N ALA A 78 -26.46 10.06 -4.08
CA ALA A 78 -27.01 11.37 -4.37
C ALA A 78 -25.97 12.33 -4.96
N ASP A 79 -24.68 12.08 -4.73
CA ASP A 79 -23.60 12.95 -5.17
C ASP A 79 -23.31 12.77 -6.67
N ASN A 80 -23.60 13.82 -7.45
CA ASN A 80 -23.38 13.85 -8.90
C ASN A 80 -22.08 14.60 -9.27
N ASP A 81 -21.31 15.09 -8.30
CA ASP A 81 -20.15 15.96 -8.54
C ASP A 81 -18.87 15.18 -8.87
N ARG A 82 -18.99 13.88 -9.17
CA ARG A 82 -17.87 12.96 -9.44
C ARG A 82 -16.86 12.93 -8.29
N THR A 83 -17.35 13.04 -7.06
CA THR A 83 -16.59 12.97 -5.82
C THR A 83 -16.21 11.53 -5.51
N ALA A 84 -14.91 11.23 -5.43
CA ALA A 84 -14.48 9.92 -4.97
C ALA A 84 -14.94 9.69 -3.52
N THR A 85 -15.47 8.51 -3.23
CA THR A 85 -16.00 8.20 -1.90
C THR A 85 -15.14 7.15 -1.22
N VAL A 86 -14.79 7.37 0.06
CA VAL A 86 -14.04 6.42 0.89
C VAL A 86 -14.84 6.10 2.14
N ILE A 87 -15.13 4.83 2.39
CA ILE A 87 -15.86 4.37 3.58
C ILE A 87 -14.88 3.61 4.46
N ASP A 88 -14.56 4.15 5.65
CA ASP A 88 -13.79 3.46 6.68
C ASP A 88 -14.74 2.62 7.54
N LEU A 89 -14.88 1.34 7.19
CA LEU A 89 -15.86 0.45 7.81
C LEU A 89 -15.30 -0.21 9.07
N SER A 90 -15.93 0.01 10.21
CA SER A 90 -15.53 -0.63 11.46
C SER A 90 -15.74 -2.15 11.42
N HIS A 91 -15.02 -2.85 12.29
CA HIS A 91 -15.18 -4.29 12.45
C HIS A 91 -16.56 -4.68 13.04
N ARG A 92 -17.21 -3.77 13.78
CA ARG A 92 -18.52 -4.02 14.43
C ARG A 92 -19.67 -3.87 13.44
N THR A 93 -19.58 -2.87 12.57
CA THR A 93 -20.58 -2.58 11.54
C THR A 93 -20.35 -3.37 10.26
N PHE A 94 -19.23 -4.12 10.15
CA PHE A 94 -18.90 -4.96 9.00
C PHE A 94 -20.08 -5.82 8.52
N LYS A 95 -20.65 -6.64 9.42
CA LYS A 95 -21.72 -7.58 9.04
C LYS A 95 -22.99 -6.85 8.65
N SER A 96 -23.45 -5.90 9.47
CA SER A 96 -24.69 -5.17 9.22
C SER A 96 -24.61 -4.35 7.94
N PHE A 97 -23.46 -3.72 7.66
CA PHE A 97 -23.24 -2.98 6.41
C PHE A 97 -23.44 -3.88 5.19
N PHE A 98 -22.77 -5.04 5.13
CA PHE A 98 -22.88 -5.92 3.96
C PHE A 98 -24.24 -6.60 3.85
N THR A 99 -24.91 -6.88 4.97
CA THR A 99 -26.31 -7.31 4.96
C THR A 99 -27.20 -6.28 4.28
N VAL A 100 -27.10 -5.00 4.66
CA VAL A 100 -27.92 -3.94 4.04
C VAL A 100 -27.56 -3.73 2.58
N VAL A 101 -26.26 -3.73 2.24
CA VAL A 101 -25.79 -3.62 0.85
C VAL A 101 -26.39 -4.69 -0.05
N GLU A 102 -26.44 -5.95 0.42
CA GLU A 102 -27.06 -7.07 -0.28
C GLU A 102 -28.58 -6.91 -0.37
N GLU A 103 -29.25 -6.61 0.76
CA GLU A 103 -30.71 -6.47 0.84
C GLU A 103 -31.26 -5.41 -0.11
N ILE A 104 -30.56 -4.28 -0.27
CA ILE A 104 -31.02 -3.17 -1.10
C ILE A 104 -30.41 -3.16 -2.52
N GLY A 105 -29.52 -4.11 -2.84
CA GLY A 105 -28.81 -4.14 -4.13
C GLY A 105 -28.00 -2.86 -4.39
N PHE A 106 -27.30 -2.38 -3.35
CA PHE A 106 -26.68 -1.05 -3.35
C PHE A 106 -25.63 -0.88 -4.46
N PHE A 107 -24.79 -1.90 -4.69
CA PHE A 107 -23.72 -1.80 -5.69
C PHE A 107 -24.24 -1.79 -7.13
N GLU A 108 -25.33 -2.52 -7.41
CA GLU A 108 -26.00 -2.48 -8.70
C GLU A 108 -26.57 -1.09 -8.97
N GLU A 109 -27.19 -0.48 -7.96
CA GLU A 109 -27.71 0.88 -8.07
C GLU A 109 -26.61 1.94 -8.21
N ALA A 110 -25.51 1.79 -7.47
CA ALA A 110 -24.33 2.65 -7.63
C ALA A 110 -23.79 2.62 -9.07
N ARG A 111 -23.62 1.43 -9.65
CA ARG A 111 -23.14 1.28 -11.03
C ARG A 111 -24.10 1.87 -12.06
N ARG A 112 -25.41 1.79 -11.85
CA ARG A 112 -26.41 2.47 -12.72
C ARG A 112 -26.23 3.99 -12.74
N ARG A 113 -25.61 4.56 -11.71
CA ARG A 113 -25.28 5.99 -11.58
C ARG A 113 -23.84 6.32 -11.94
N ALA A 114 -23.13 5.40 -12.62
CA ALA A 114 -21.72 5.53 -12.96
C ALA A 114 -20.80 5.70 -11.74
N ILE A 115 -21.19 5.12 -10.60
CA ILE A 115 -20.35 4.97 -9.41
C ILE A 115 -19.85 3.53 -9.39
N GLU A 116 -18.53 3.32 -9.39
CA GLU A 116 -17.93 1.99 -9.39
C GLU A 116 -17.48 1.59 -7.96
N PRO A 117 -18.17 0.63 -7.31
CA PRO A 117 -17.80 0.18 -5.98
C PRO A 117 -16.60 -0.75 -6.01
N LEU A 118 -15.65 -0.53 -5.10
CA LEU A 118 -14.53 -1.42 -4.84
C LEU A 118 -14.35 -1.64 -3.34
N ILE A 119 -14.55 -2.88 -2.89
CA ILE A 119 -14.24 -3.35 -1.55
C ILE A 119 -12.73 -3.61 -1.47
N LEU A 120 -12.07 -2.84 -0.62
CA LEU A 120 -10.68 -3.02 -0.21
C LEU A 120 -10.69 -3.82 1.10
N PHE A 121 -10.61 -5.15 0.99
CA PHE A 121 -10.68 -6.05 2.14
C PHE A 121 -9.30 -6.29 2.73
N ILE A 122 -9.05 -5.83 3.96
CA ILE A 122 -7.77 -6.04 4.63
C ILE A 122 -7.72 -7.46 5.19
N ILE A 123 -6.79 -8.25 4.65
CA ILE A 123 -6.54 -9.63 5.06
C ILE A 123 -5.81 -9.63 6.40
N ASP A 124 -6.29 -10.50 7.28
CA ASP A 124 -5.74 -10.71 8.62
C ASP A 124 -5.63 -12.22 8.93
N PRO A 125 -4.65 -12.65 9.76
CA PRO A 125 -4.50 -14.06 10.15
C PRO A 125 -5.61 -14.62 11.04
N ASP A 126 -6.44 -13.77 11.68
CA ASP A 126 -7.57 -14.24 12.49
C ASP A 126 -8.51 -15.10 11.63
N PRO A 127 -8.95 -16.29 12.08
CA PRO A 127 -9.80 -17.21 11.30
C PRO A 127 -11.07 -16.59 10.72
N LYS A 128 -11.64 -15.56 11.33
CA LYS A 128 -12.85 -14.89 10.81
C LYS A 128 -12.60 -14.10 9.52
N SER A 129 -11.35 -13.70 9.25
CA SER A 129 -10.94 -12.94 8.08
C SER A 129 -11.09 -13.76 6.78
N PRO A 130 -10.46 -14.94 6.62
CA PRO A 130 -10.63 -15.75 5.41
C PRO A 130 -12.08 -16.23 5.21
N GLU A 131 -12.83 -16.51 6.29
CA GLU A 131 -14.25 -16.86 6.21
C GLU A 131 -15.12 -15.72 5.67
N ALA A 132 -14.89 -14.49 6.17
CA ALA A 132 -15.57 -13.30 5.69
C ALA A 132 -15.19 -12.96 4.24
N TYR A 133 -13.90 -13.07 3.90
CA TYR A 133 -13.41 -12.85 2.53
C TYR A 133 -14.07 -13.82 1.55
N ALA A 134 -14.08 -15.12 1.86
CA ALA A 134 -14.73 -16.13 1.03
C ALA A 134 -16.24 -15.89 0.88
N SER A 135 -16.90 -15.38 1.93
CA SER A 135 -18.32 -15.05 1.88
C SER A 135 -18.59 -13.85 0.97
N LEU A 136 -17.82 -12.76 1.11
CA LEU A 136 -17.93 -11.59 0.22
C LEU A 136 -17.56 -11.93 -1.22
N HIS A 137 -16.53 -12.75 -1.45
CA HIS A 137 -16.13 -13.14 -2.79
C HIS A 137 -17.24 -13.87 -3.54
N ARG A 138 -18.01 -14.74 -2.86
CA ARG A 138 -19.16 -15.43 -3.47
C ARG A 138 -20.29 -14.47 -3.85
N LEU A 139 -20.44 -13.37 -3.12
CA LEU A 139 -21.52 -12.40 -3.31
C LEU A 139 -21.12 -11.29 -4.30
N MET A 140 -19.86 -10.89 -4.32
CA MET A 140 -19.41 -9.60 -4.87
C MET A 140 -18.02 -9.67 -5.54
N GLU A 141 -17.68 -10.79 -6.19
CA GLU A 141 -16.34 -11.05 -6.77
C GLU A 141 -15.77 -9.87 -7.57
N ALA A 142 -16.56 -9.28 -8.47
CA ALA A 142 -16.11 -8.20 -9.35
C ALA A 142 -15.72 -6.90 -8.62
N SER A 143 -16.11 -6.74 -7.35
CA SER A 143 -15.86 -5.55 -6.54
C SER A 143 -15.00 -5.87 -5.31
N LEU A 144 -14.30 -6.99 -5.25
CA LEU A 144 -13.50 -7.36 -4.07
C LEU A 144 -12.01 -7.43 -4.40
N LEU A 145 -11.21 -6.62 -3.71
CA LEU A 145 -9.75 -6.64 -3.81
C LEU A 145 -9.14 -6.91 -2.44
N PRO A 146 -8.27 -7.93 -2.30
CA PRO A 146 -7.53 -8.16 -1.07
C PRO A 146 -6.48 -7.07 -0.88
N VAL A 147 -6.34 -6.63 0.37
CA VAL A 147 -5.34 -5.66 0.82
C VAL A 147 -4.44 -6.32 1.85
N TRP A 148 -3.14 -6.29 1.59
CA TRP A 148 -2.13 -6.79 2.50
C TRP A 148 -1.47 -5.62 3.21
N ASN A 149 -1.83 -5.43 4.47
CA ASN A 149 -1.17 -4.44 5.32
C ASN A 149 -0.07 -5.10 6.14
N ARG A 150 1.18 -4.98 5.67
CA ARG A 150 2.32 -5.64 6.30
C ARG A 150 2.71 -4.88 7.58
N THR A 151 2.31 -5.40 8.73
CA THR A 151 2.62 -4.81 10.05
C THR A 151 3.74 -5.55 10.80
N ASP A 152 4.05 -6.78 10.40
CA ASP A 152 5.06 -7.63 11.05
C ASP A 152 6.05 -8.16 9.99
N PRO A 153 7.37 -7.95 10.17
CA PRO A 153 8.39 -8.50 9.28
C PRO A 153 8.44 -10.04 9.27
N SER A 154 7.89 -10.71 10.28
CA SER A 154 7.82 -12.17 10.38
C SER A 154 6.56 -12.77 9.76
N ALA A 155 5.56 -11.94 9.45
CA ALA A 155 4.34 -12.34 8.73
C ALA A 155 4.59 -12.49 7.21
N ILE A 156 5.73 -13.07 6.85
CA ILE A 156 5.98 -13.56 5.49
C ILE A 156 5.08 -14.79 5.34
N SER A 157 3.91 -14.59 4.76
CA SER A 157 3.07 -15.70 4.34
C SER A 157 3.61 -16.28 3.03
N ASP A 158 3.37 -17.57 2.76
CA ASP A 158 3.66 -18.26 1.49
C ASP A 158 2.96 -17.63 0.25
N TYR A 159 2.35 -16.45 0.39
CA TYR A 159 1.70 -15.68 -0.67
C TYR A 159 2.65 -14.71 -1.41
N ASP A 160 3.97 -14.79 -1.18
CA ASP A 160 5.03 -14.08 -1.92
C ASP A 160 5.16 -14.54 -3.40
N ALA A 161 4.06 -14.94 -4.05
CA ALA A 161 4.03 -15.04 -5.49
C ALA A 161 4.26 -13.63 -6.07
N PRO A 162 5.23 -13.44 -6.99
CA PRO A 162 5.42 -12.15 -7.63
C PRO A 162 4.09 -11.70 -8.28
N PRO A 163 3.79 -10.40 -8.29
CA PRO A 163 2.57 -9.91 -8.93
C PRO A 163 2.56 -10.41 -10.38
N ASP A 164 1.48 -11.11 -10.72
CA ASP A 164 1.24 -11.56 -12.08
C ASP A 164 1.36 -10.33 -13.01
N ALA A 165 1.95 -10.51 -14.19
CA ALA A 165 2.08 -9.45 -15.19
C ALA A 165 0.72 -9.06 -15.82
N SER A 166 -0.39 -9.30 -15.11
CA SER A 166 -1.73 -8.88 -15.50
C SER A 166 -1.86 -7.36 -15.43
N ALA A 167 -2.55 -6.79 -16.41
CA ALA A 167 -2.87 -5.36 -16.42
C ALA A 167 -3.78 -4.96 -15.23
N THR A 168 -4.53 -5.92 -14.68
CA THR A 168 -5.42 -5.74 -13.52
C THR A 168 -4.69 -6.07 -12.22
N PRO A 169 -4.73 -5.16 -11.21
CA PRO A 169 -4.17 -5.45 -9.89
C PRO A 169 -4.98 -6.56 -9.21
N THR A 170 -4.27 -7.58 -8.72
CA THR A 170 -4.86 -8.74 -8.01
C THR A 170 -4.88 -8.53 -6.49
N SER A 171 -4.09 -7.59 -5.98
CA SER A 171 -4.09 -7.14 -4.59
C SER A 171 -3.60 -5.68 -4.49
N LEU A 172 -3.82 -5.08 -3.31
CA LEU A 172 -3.17 -3.85 -2.87
C LEU A 172 -2.21 -4.17 -1.74
N GLU A 173 -0.95 -3.76 -1.85
CA GLU A 173 0.08 -3.95 -0.83
C GLU A 173 0.36 -2.64 -0.11
N ILE A 174 0.23 -2.63 1.21
CA ILE A 174 0.80 -1.59 2.08
C ILE A 174 2.09 -2.16 2.67
N PRO A 175 3.27 -1.75 2.17
CA PRO A 175 4.54 -2.34 2.58
C PRO A 175 4.82 -2.10 4.07
N LEU A 176 5.68 -2.95 4.63
CA LEU A 176 6.17 -2.73 5.99
C LEU A 176 6.93 -1.40 6.05
N LEU A 177 6.62 -0.60 7.05
CA LEU A 177 7.28 0.66 7.33
C LEU A 177 8.05 0.55 8.64
N GLY A 178 9.28 1.07 8.68
CA GLY A 178 10.10 1.03 9.89
C GLY A 178 9.37 1.64 11.10
N PHE A 179 9.60 1.09 12.30
CA PHE A 179 8.87 1.46 13.52
C PHE A 179 8.82 2.97 13.78
N SER A 180 9.95 3.67 13.60
CA SER A 180 10.03 5.13 13.79
C SER A 180 9.14 5.90 12.83
N LEU A 181 9.09 5.48 11.56
CA LEU A 181 8.24 6.09 10.54
C LEU A 181 6.78 5.71 10.76
N ARG A 182 6.49 4.48 11.21
CA ARG A 182 5.14 4.08 11.60
C ARG A 182 4.60 4.96 12.75
N ALA A 183 5.39 5.12 13.80
CA ALA A 183 5.05 5.99 14.93
C ALA A 183 4.94 7.47 14.53
N LEU A 184 5.61 7.90 13.46
CA LEU A 184 5.46 9.24 12.90
C LEU A 184 4.11 9.40 12.20
N ILE A 185 3.76 8.49 11.28
CA ILE A 185 2.52 8.59 10.50
C ILE A 185 1.27 8.39 11.35
N ASP A 186 1.36 7.61 12.44
CA ASP A 186 0.22 7.37 13.35
C ASP A 186 -0.17 8.61 14.17
N ARG A 187 0.66 9.67 14.19
CA ARG A 187 0.34 10.94 14.87
C ARG A 187 -0.78 11.67 14.13
N GLN A 188 -1.78 12.14 14.88
CA GLN A 188 -2.89 12.94 14.33
C GLN A 188 -2.41 14.20 13.60
N ALA A 189 -1.34 14.83 14.08
CA ALA A 189 -0.76 16.03 13.47
C ALA A 189 0.06 15.76 12.19
N PHE A 190 0.35 14.50 11.86
CA PHE A 190 1.04 14.17 10.61
C PHE A 190 0.06 14.32 9.44
N SER A 191 0.56 14.67 8.25
CA SER A 191 -0.22 14.65 7.00
C SER A 191 0.70 14.22 5.85
N PHE A 192 0.24 13.25 5.06
CA PHE A 192 0.92 12.85 3.82
C PHE A 192 0.91 13.99 2.80
N CYS A 193 -0.16 14.80 2.78
CA CYS A 193 -0.27 15.99 1.94
C CYS A 193 0.82 17.03 2.25
N GLU A 194 1.01 17.36 3.53
CA GLU A 194 2.06 18.31 3.93
C GLU A 194 3.45 17.72 3.74
N PHE A 195 3.64 16.45 4.08
CA PHE A 195 4.90 15.72 3.86
C PHE A 195 5.34 15.71 2.39
N ALA A 196 4.39 15.52 1.47
CA ALA A 196 4.65 15.57 0.04
C ALA A 196 5.15 16.95 -0.41
N ARG A 197 4.68 18.03 0.21
CA ARG A 197 5.09 19.40 -0.13
C ARG A 197 6.43 19.79 0.48
N ALA A 198 6.68 19.35 1.70
CA ALA A 198 7.90 19.70 2.43
C ALA A 198 8.35 18.57 3.36
N LYS A 199 9.66 18.33 3.39
CA LYS A 199 10.29 17.45 4.36
C LYS A 199 10.11 18.01 5.80
N PRO A 200 9.73 17.18 6.80
CA PRO A 200 9.71 17.59 8.19
C PRO A 200 11.12 17.96 8.69
N ALA A 201 11.25 19.08 9.41
CA ALA A 201 12.55 19.66 9.79
C ALA A 201 13.45 18.68 10.57
N ASP A 202 12.86 17.90 11.48
CA ASP A 202 13.60 16.98 12.37
C ASP A 202 13.73 15.56 11.80
N LEU A 203 13.28 15.31 10.56
CA LEU A 203 13.37 13.99 9.95
C LEU A 203 14.75 13.82 9.27
N PRO A 204 15.55 12.78 9.59
CA PRO A 204 16.78 12.47 8.86
C PRO A 204 16.53 12.22 7.37
N ASP A 205 17.48 12.58 6.50
CA ASP A 205 17.34 12.40 5.04
C ASP A 205 17.00 10.96 4.65
N SER A 206 17.65 9.97 5.27
CA SER A 206 17.40 8.56 4.98
C SER A 206 15.96 8.12 5.31
N LEU A 207 15.37 8.68 6.38
CA LEU A 207 13.99 8.38 6.77
C LEU A 207 12.97 9.15 5.92
N ASP A 208 13.32 10.36 5.45
CA ASP A 208 12.53 11.09 4.45
C ASP A 208 12.49 10.33 3.13
N ASP A 209 13.64 9.84 2.64
CA ASP A 209 13.72 9.03 1.42
C ASP A 209 12.88 7.74 1.53
N GLU A 210 13.03 6.99 2.63
CA GLU A 210 12.25 5.76 2.88
C GLU A 210 10.74 6.04 2.89
N LEU A 211 10.29 7.09 3.59
CA LEU A 211 8.87 7.43 3.66
C LEU A 211 8.33 7.92 2.31
N ARG A 212 9.12 8.68 1.53
CA ARG A 212 8.73 9.09 0.17
C ARG A 212 8.54 7.89 -0.73
N ASP A 213 9.50 6.98 -0.76
CA ASP A 213 9.42 5.76 -1.58
C ASP A 213 8.23 4.89 -1.19
N TRP A 214 7.96 4.78 0.12
CA TRP A 214 6.79 4.07 0.64
C TRP A 214 5.46 4.69 0.18
N VAL A 215 5.31 6.02 0.30
CA VAL A 215 4.11 6.74 -0.17
C VAL A 215 3.95 6.65 -1.68
N GLU A 216 5.03 6.87 -2.43
CA GLU A 216 5.02 6.78 -3.90
C GLU A 216 4.57 5.40 -4.39
N ASN A 217 5.06 4.32 -3.77
CA ASN A 217 4.66 2.96 -4.13
C ASN A 217 3.15 2.71 -3.90
N ILE A 218 2.61 3.17 -2.78
CA ILE A 218 1.18 3.01 -2.48
C ILE A 218 0.33 3.83 -3.45
N PHE A 219 0.71 5.09 -3.70
CA PHE A 219 -0.05 5.97 -4.57
C PHE A 219 -0.01 5.52 -6.03
N PHE A 220 1.10 4.90 -6.44
CA PHE A 220 1.20 4.21 -7.73
C PHE A 220 0.18 3.07 -7.85
N GLN A 221 -0.02 2.28 -6.80
CA GLN A 221 -1.03 1.23 -6.78
C GLN A 221 -2.45 1.81 -6.83
N PHE A 222 -2.75 2.88 -6.08
CA PHE A 222 -4.05 3.55 -6.17
C PHE A 222 -4.35 4.04 -7.58
N ARG A 223 -3.36 4.61 -8.29
CA ARG A 223 -3.55 4.99 -9.69
C ARG A 223 -3.90 3.80 -10.58
N LYS A 224 -3.27 2.65 -10.39
CA LYS A 224 -3.62 1.42 -11.12
C LYS A 224 -5.06 1.00 -10.86
N LEU A 225 -5.54 1.14 -9.62
CA LEU A 225 -6.95 0.89 -9.29
C LEU A 225 -7.86 1.83 -10.08
N GLU A 226 -7.59 3.13 -10.10
CA GLU A 226 -8.42 4.08 -10.85
C GLU A 226 -8.47 3.79 -12.35
N LEU A 227 -7.36 3.33 -12.94
CA LEU A 227 -7.31 2.92 -14.34
C LEU A 227 -8.15 1.67 -14.59
N MET A 228 -8.08 0.68 -13.68
CA MET A 228 -8.87 -0.56 -13.75
C MET A 228 -10.37 -0.29 -13.60
N LEU A 229 -10.75 0.65 -12.73
CA LEU A 229 -12.14 1.06 -12.52
C LEU A 229 -12.67 1.98 -13.64
N GLY A 230 -11.82 2.44 -14.56
CA GLY A 230 -12.21 3.37 -15.63
C GLY A 230 -12.46 4.82 -15.16
N CYS A 231 -11.97 5.18 -13.96
CA CYS A 231 -12.15 6.51 -13.39
C CYS A 231 -11.23 7.56 -14.04
N VAL A 232 -10.09 7.11 -14.57
CA VAL A 232 -9.07 7.97 -15.20
C VAL A 232 -8.56 7.37 -16.50
N ASP A 233 -8.03 8.22 -17.38
CA ASP A 233 -7.47 7.77 -18.66
C ASP A 233 -6.00 7.39 -18.51
N ALA A 234 -5.48 6.57 -19.43
CA ALA A 234 -4.06 6.17 -19.47
C ALA A 234 -3.07 7.34 -19.62
N SER A 235 -3.54 8.52 -20.06
CA SER A 235 -2.75 9.75 -20.12
C SER A 235 -2.59 10.46 -18.78
N THR A 236 -3.33 10.03 -17.75
CA THR A 236 -3.32 10.66 -16.44
C THR A 236 -1.97 10.41 -15.75
N PRO A 237 -1.32 11.46 -15.21
CA PRO A 237 -0.17 11.35 -14.31
C PRO A 237 -0.20 10.17 -13.35
N VAL A 238 0.83 9.34 -13.38
CA VAL A 238 0.94 8.20 -12.48
C VAL A 238 0.98 8.62 -11.01
N LEU A 239 1.80 9.62 -10.68
CA LEU A 239 1.92 10.22 -9.35
C LEU A 239 1.47 11.68 -9.34
N PRO A 240 0.86 12.16 -8.22
CA PRO A 240 0.59 13.56 -8.00
C PRO A 240 1.86 14.42 -8.17
N PRO A 241 1.78 15.63 -8.76
CA PRO A 241 2.94 16.46 -9.01
C PRO A 241 3.83 16.72 -7.79
N ALA A 242 3.22 16.85 -6.60
CA ALA A 242 3.92 17.12 -5.35
C ALA A 242 4.86 15.98 -4.91
N LEU A 243 4.57 14.74 -5.29
CA LEU A 243 5.42 13.58 -4.98
C LEU A 243 6.47 13.30 -6.05
N ARG A 244 6.51 14.08 -7.13
CA ARG A 244 7.52 13.85 -8.17
C ARG A 244 8.86 14.37 -7.69
N ARG A 245 9.80 13.45 -7.43
CA ARG A 245 11.21 13.84 -7.32
C ARG A 245 11.62 14.61 -8.58
N PRO A 246 12.29 15.78 -8.47
CA PRO A 246 12.93 16.38 -9.62
C PRO A 246 13.79 15.31 -10.27
N ARG A 247 13.71 15.14 -11.60
CA ARG A 247 14.66 14.29 -12.32
C ARG A 247 16.04 14.87 -12.04
N THR A 248 16.75 14.31 -11.06
CA THR A 248 18.18 14.48 -10.96
C THR A 248 18.69 13.85 -12.24
N THR A 249 19.11 14.70 -13.18
CA THR A 249 19.97 14.25 -14.25
C THR A 249 21.14 13.61 -13.54
N ARG A 250 21.14 12.27 -13.48
CA ARG A 250 22.30 11.48 -13.12
C ARG A 250 23.40 12.00 -14.01
N ARG A 251 24.25 12.87 -13.47
CA ARG A 251 25.47 13.32 -14.13
C ARG A 251 26.22 12.03 -14.38
N LEU A 252 26.17 11.54 -15.62
CA LEU A 252 27.07 10.50 -16.06
C LEU A 252 28.46 11.06 -15.73
N SER A 253 29.12 10.45 -14.76
CA SER A 253 30.55 10.70 -14.54
C SER A 253 31.22 10.60 -15.90
N PRO A 254 32.08 11.58 -16.28
CA PRO A 254 32.75 11.50 -17.56
C PRO A 254 33.52 10.17 -17.65
N PRO A 255 33.53 9.51 -18.82
CA PRO A 255 34.24 8.26 -18.98
C PRO A 255 35.71 8.47 -18.62
N VAL A 256 36.24 7.61 -17.75
CA VAL A 256 37.67 7.54 -17.45
C VAL A 256 38.40 7.37 -18.79
N PRO A 257 39.39 8.22 -19.13
CA PRO A 257 40.09 8.09 -20.39
C PRO A 257 40.83 6.75 -20.43
N ALA A 258 40.58 6.00 -21.49
CA ALA A 258 41.25 4.74 -21.76
C ALA A 258 42.77 4.97 -21.85
N VAL A 259 43.53 4.32 -20.98
CA VAL A 259 44.98 4.24 -21.05
C VAL A 259 45.33 3.50 -22.34
N ARG A 260 45.83 4.23 -23.35
CA ARG A 260 46.43 3.65 -24.54
C ARG A 260 47.73 2.94 -24.13
N GLY A 261 47.82 1.66 -24.50
CA GLY A 261 48.94 0.79 -24.18
C GLY A 261 50.28 1.27 -24.74
N GLU A 262 51.33 1.01 -23.98
CA GLU A 262 52.70 0.96 -24.47
C GLU A 262 53.02 -0.44 -25.00
N PRO A 263 53.80 -0.56 -26.09
CA PRO A 263 54.14 -1.85 -26.68
C PRO A 263 55.28 -2.53 -25.92
N GLN A 264 55.01 -3.76 -25.49
CA GLN A 264 55.96 -4.68 -24.90
C GLN A 264 57.01 -5.11 -25.95
N ARG A 265 58.28 -4.79 -25.71
CA ARG A 265 59.42 -5.33 -26.47
C ARG A 265 60.09 -6.45 -25.68
N ASP A 266 60.26 -7.58 -26.37
CA ASP A 266 60.93 -8.79 -25.93
C ASP A 266 62.43 -8.58 -25.62
N ALA A 267 62.90 -9.19 -24.54
CA ALA A 267 64.23 -9.80 -24.44
C ALA A 267 64.30 -10.79 -23.26
N ARG A 268 64.53 -12.08 -23.57
CA ARG A 268 65.09 -13.11 -22.65
C ARG A 268 66.61 -13.24 -22.93
N PRO A 269 67.42 -14.08 -22.23
CA PRO A 269 67.23 -14.86 -20.99
C PRO A 269 68.40 -14.75 -19.97
N GLY A 270 68.25 -15.34 -18.78
CA GLY A 270 69.40 -15.88 -18.02
C GLY A 270 69.24 -15.90 -16.49
N GLY A 271 69.48 -17.07 -15.88
CA GLY A 271 69.88 -17.17 -14.46
C GLY A 271 69.01 -18.08 -13.58
N GLN A 272 69.42 -19.33 -13.44
CA GLN A 272 68.91 -20.33 -12.50
C GLN A 272 69.28 -20.01 -11.04
N THR A 273 68.45 -20.42 -10.07
CA THR A 273 68.78 -21.25 -8.87
C THR A 273 67.56 -21.27 -7.93
N HIS A 274 66.85 -22.40 -7.80
CA HIS A 274 67.03 -23.54 -6.87
C HIS A 274 66.47 -23.34 -5.44
N GLN A 275 65.75 -24.37 -4.98
CA GLN A 275 65.42 -24.77 -3.59
C GLN A 275 64.19 -24.09 -2.95
N SER A 276 63.31 -24.75 -2.19
CA SER A 276 63.05 -26.14 -1.79
C SER A 276 61.69 -26.16 -1.07
N VAL A 277 60.92 -27.24 -1.24
CA VAL A 277 59.75 -27.61 -0.41
C VAL A 277 60.28 -28.42 0.80
N PRO A 278 59.73 -28.33 2.03
CA PRO A 278 58.65 -29.25 2.43
C PRO A 278 57.58 -28.71 3.39
N ASP A 279 56.33 -28.92 2.99
CA ASP A 279 55.29 -29.72 3.67
C ASP A 279 55.37 -29.97 5.19
N ARG A 280 54.31 -29.60 5.95
CA ARG A 280 53.63 -30.48 6.92
C ARG A 280 52.40 -29.85 7.62
N ARG A 281 51.25 -30.51 7.38
CA ARG A 281 50.37 -31.17 8.37
C ARG A 281 49.59 -30.35 9.44
N THR A 282 48.26 -30.49 9.31
CA THR A 282 47.21 -30.75 10.35
C THR A 282 46.98 -29.74 11.47
N LEU A 283 45.72 -29.34 11.66
CA LEU A 283 44.89 -29.80 12.80
C LEU A 283 43.42 -29.37 12.59
N ARG A 284 42.53 -30.37 12.57
CA ARG A 284 41.08 -30.23 12.73
C ARG A 284 40.77 -29.92 14.20
N GLY A 285 39.83 -29.01 14.45
CA GLY A 285 39.14 -28.82 15.74
C GLY A 285 37.62 -29.02 15.57
N PRO A 286 36.87 -29.37 16.63
CA PRO A 286 35.72 -30.27 16.54
C PRO A 286 34.34 -29.58 16.48
N GLN A 287 33.40 -30.29 15.84
CA GLN A 287 31.96 -30.03 15.84
C GLN A 287 31.33 -30.35 17.20
N VAL A 288 30.51 -29.43 17.71
CA VAL A 288 29.61 -29.63 18.85
C VAL A 288 28.22 -29.96 18.33
N ARG A 289 27.63 -31.08 18.80
CA ARG A 289 26.18 -31.35 18.74
C ARG A 289 25.61 -31.35 20.16
N PRO A 290 24.38 -30.85 20.39
CA PRO A 290 23.68 -31.03 21.65
C PRO A 290 22.93 -32.37 21.67
N GLN A 291 22.91 -33.03 22.83
CA GLN A 291 21.97 -34.11 23.14
C GLN A 291 20.94 -33.61 24.15
N GLU A 292 19.70 -33.98 23.85
CA GLU A 292 18.48 -33.81 24.63
C GLU A 292 18.51 -34.63 25.92
N GLY A 293 17.75 -34.17 26.92
CA GLY A 293 17.58 -34.82 28.20
C GLY A 293 16.58 -35.97 28.19
N ALA A 294 16.73 -36.84 29.18
CA ALA A 294 15.69 -37.71 29.69
C ALA A 294 15.98 -38.02 31.16
N THR A 295 15.23 -37.41 32.08
CA THR A 295 14.53 -38.03 33.23
C THR A 295 13.87 -36.94 34.07
#